data_AF-A0AAV1FLC8-F1
#
_entry.id   AF-A0AAV1FLC8-F1
#
_cell.length_a   1.000
_cell.length_b   1.000
_cell.length_c   1.000
_cell.angle_alpha   90.00
_cell.angle_beta   90.00
_cell.angle_gamma   90.00
#
_symmetry.space_group_name_H-M   'P 1'
#
loop_
_entity.id
_entity.type
_entity.pdbx_description
1 polymer ?
#
loop_
_entity_poly.entity_id
_entity_poly.type
_entity_poly.pdbx_seq_one_letter_code
_entity_poly.pdbx_strand_id
1 'polypeptide(L)'
;MEAMILECAKLDREINCFVDVVQQVTAEVATQQPEAMFSLSDKVKEQFTQRIARLSDAELQKHQKVVAFNDSIKNSADQGNKQARENMEELDEDIAVTQTQDNFTCPLTQVDMVNPVKNKKCNHHYDEEAIQVLIRRKHSQKKKCRCPVVGCGNSDVTTSDLVPDQMLRRKIQSAKRQNSRT
;
A
#
# COMPACT_ATOMS: atom_id res chain seq x y z
N MET A 1 -12.87 -7.47 -4.80
CA MET A 1 -11.54 -7.36 -4.14
C MET A 1 -11.53 -8.19 -2.86
N GLU A 2 -12.50 -8.01 -1.96
CA GLU A 2 -12.63 -8.82 -0.73
C GLU A 2 -12.70 -10.34 -0.98
N ALA A 3 -13.54 -10.81 -1.90
CA ALA A 3 -13.63 -12.23 -2.26
C ALA A 3 -12.28 -12.83 -2.70
N MET A 4 -11.50 -12.07 -3.46
CA MET A 4 -10.17 -12.48 -3.91
C MET A 4 -9.17 -12.57 -2.74
N ILE A 5 -9.27 -11.68 -1.75
CA ILE A 5 -8.43 -11.74 -0.54
C ILE A 5 -8.80 -12.96 0.32
N LEU A 6 -10.08 -13.30 0.40
CA LEU A 6 -10.53 -14.52 1.08
C LEU A 6 -10.03 -15.78 0.36
N GLU A 7 -10.07 -15.83 -0.96
CA GLU A 7 -9.47 -16.92 -1.74
C GLU A 7 -7.96 -17.03 -1.50
N CYS A 8 -7.23 -15.91 -1.51
CA CYS A 8 -5.81 -15.90 -1.19
C CYS A 8 -5.52 -16.40 0.24
N ALA A 9 -6.37 -16.07 1.22
CA ALA A 9 -6.24 -16.55 2.58
C ALA A 9 -6.56 -18.06 2.69
N LYS A 10 -7.52 -18.55 1.91
CA LYS A 10 -7.83 -19.98 1.82
C LYS A 10 -6.64 -20.78 1.30
N LEU A 11 -6.08 -20.34 0.18
CA LEU A 11 -4.91 -20.97 -0.44
C LEU A 11 -3.69 -20.95 0.50
N ASP A 12 -3.44 -19.83 1.19
CA ASP A 12 -2.34 -19.73 2.15
C ASP A 12 -2.46 -20.75 3.29
N ARG A 13 -3.68 -20.91 3.83
CA ARG A 13 -3.97 -21.91 4.85
C ARG A 13 -3.77 -23.33 4.33
N GLU A 14 -4.24 -23.61 3.11
CA GLU A 14 -4.09 -24.92 2.48
C GLU A 14 -2.61 -25.27 2.25
N ILE A 15 -1.80 -24.32 1.79
CA ILE A 15 -0.36 -24.50 1.61
C ILE A 15 0.31 -24.81 2.94
N ASN A 16 0.02 -24.03 3.98
CA ASN A 16 0.61 -24.26 5.32
C ASN A 16 0.23 -25.63 5.87
N CYS A 17 -1.05 -26.03 5.72
CA CYS A 17 -1.51 -27.36 6.12
C CYS A 17 -0.80 -28.48 5.35
N PHE A 18 -0.57 -28.30 4.05
CA PHE A 18 0.17 -29.27 3.24
C PHE A 18 1.60 -29.42 3.72
N VAL A 19 2.29 -28.31 3.98
CA VAL A 19 3.67 -28.31 4.50
C VAL A 19 3.75 -29.04 5.84
N ASP A 20 2.85 -28.75 6.77
CA ASP A 20 2.78 -29.42 8.07
C ASP A 20 2.58 -30.93 7.93
N VAL A 21 1.65 -31.36 7.07
CA VAL A 21 1.38 -32.78 6.83
C VAL A 21 2.58 -33.49 6.22
N VAL A 22 3.24 -32.87 5.25
CA VAL A 22 4.45 -33.44 4.64
C VAL A 22 5.56 -33.57 5.70
N GLN A 23 5.81 -32.55 6.51
CA GLN A 23 6.80 -32.60 7.58
C GLN A 23 6.49 -33.69 8.61
N GLN A 24 5.23 -33.83 9.01
CA GLN A 24 4.82 -34.86 9.96
C GLN A 24 4.99 -36.27 9.39
N VAL A 25 4.48 -36.52 8.17
CA VAL A 25 4.54 -37.84 7.55
C VAL A 25 5.98 -38.22 7.21
N THR A 26 6.81 -37.28 6.76
CA THR A 26 8.24 -37.53 6.52
C THR A 26 9.01 -37.83 7.80
N ALA A 27 8.74 -37.13 8.91
CA ALA A 27 9.35 -37.43 10.20
C ALA A 27 8.96 -38.84 10.71
N GLU A 28 7.71 -39.24 10.52
CA GLU A 28 7.24 -40.59 10.87
C GLU A 28 7.94 -41.68 10.04
N VAL A 29 8.07 -41.48 8.73
CA VAL A 29 8.68 -42.47 7.82
C VAL A 29 10.21 -42.53 7.95
N ALA A 30 10.87 -41.44 8.34
CA ALA A 30 12.31 -41.44 8.63
C ALA A 30 12.71 -42.43 9.75
N THR A 31 11.76 -42.86 10.58
CA THR A 31 11.96 -43.85 11.64
C THR A 31 11.62 -45.30 11.22
N GLN A 32 11.15 -45.53 9.99
CA GLN A 32 10.65 -46.82 9.50
C GLN A 32 11.52 -47.41 8.39
N GLN A 33 11.23 -48.66 8.01
CA GLN A 33 11.95 -49.40 6.95
C GLN A 33 11.73 -48.79 5.54
N PRO A 34 12.69 -48.91 4.61
CA PRO A 34 12.66 -48.23 3.31
C PRO A 34 11.41 -48.52 2.44
N GLU A 35 10.71 -49.62 2.68
CA GLU A 35 9.47 -49.98 1.98
C GLU A 35 8.30 -49.03 2.34
N ALA A 36 8.31 -48.42 3.52
CA ALA A 36 7.30 -47.42 3.94
C ALA A 36 7.41 -46.09 3.17
N MET A 37 8.51 -45.88 2.43
CA MET A 37 8.70 -44.70 1.60
C MET A 37 7.82 -44.74 0.33
N PHE A 38 7.43 -45.93 -0.13
CA PHE A 38 6.61 -46.10 -1.34
C PHE A 38 5.15 -45.65 -1.18
N SER A 39 4.61 -45.65 0.05
CA SER A 39 3.24 -45.20 0.36
C SER A 39 3.16 -43.76 0.90
N LEU A 40 4.29 -43.05 0.94
CA LEU A 40 4.39 -41.69 1.52
C LEU A 40 3.42 -40.71 0.85
N SER A 41 3.35 -40.74 -0.48
CA SER A 41 2.49 -39.85 -1.29
C SER A 41 1.02 -40.03 -0.95
N ASP A 42 0.56 -41.28 -0.83
CA ASP A 42 -0.84 -41.59 -0.51
C ASP A 42 -1.17 -41.21 0.94
N LYS A 43 -0.24 -41.45 1.87
CA LYS A 43 -0.39 -41.05 3.28
C LYS A 43 -0.46 -39.53 3.45
N VAL A 44 0.36 -38.77 2.70
CA VAL A 44 0.29 -37.30 2.69
C VAL A 44 -1.04 -36.82 2.13
N LYS A 45 -1.50 -37.37 1.00
CA LYS A 45 -2.79 -36.99 0.38
C LYS A 45 -3.96 -37.26 1.33
N GLU A 46 -3.99 -38.41 1.99
CA GLU A 46 -5.05 -38.78 2.91
C GLU A 46 -5.08 -37.86 4.14
N GLN A 47 -3.92 -37.67 4.80
CA GLN A 47 -3.78 -36.78 5.96
C GLN A 47 -4.14 -35.33 5.62
N PHE A 48 -3.69 -34.84 4.46
CA PHE A 48 -4.02 -33.50 3.98
C PHE A 48 -5.53 -33.33 3.76
N THR A 49 -6.16 -34.27 3.05
CA THR A 49 -7.60 -34.22 2.76
C THR A 49 -8.42 -34.24 4.06
N GLN A 50 -8.07 -35.10 5.02
CA GLN A 50 -8.74 -35.15 6.32
C GLN A 50 -8.56 -33.85 7.11
N ARG A 51 -7.36 -33.27 7.10
CA ARG A 51 -7.06 -32.05 7.86
C ARG A 51 -7.77 -30.84 7.26
N ILE A 52 -7.79 -30.68 5.94
CA ILE A 52 -8.54 -29.63 5.25
C ILE A 52 -10.05 -29.76 5.50
N ALA A 53 -10.62 -30.97 5.46
CA ALA A 53 -12.05 -31.17 5.69
C ALA A 53 -12.51 -30.78 7.11
N ARG A 54 -11.59 -30.75 8.09
CA ARG A 54 -11.86 -30.31 9.47
C ARG A 54 -11.77 -28.80 9.66
N LEU A 55 -11.15 -28.08 8.72
CA LEU A 55 -10.99 -26.64 8.81
C LEU A 55 -12.28 -25.93 8.39
N SER A 56 -12.79 -25.06 9.26
CA SER A 56 -13.94 -24.22 8.93
C SER A 56 -13.50 -22.95 8.21
N ASP A 57 -14.31 -22.46 7.27
CA ASP A 57 -14.01 -21.19 6.59
C ASP A 57 -14.30 -19.96 7.47
N ALA A 58 -14.92 -20.14 8.64
CA ALA A 58 -15.21 -19.08 9.60
C ALA A 58 -13.96 -18.40 10.17
N GLU A 59 -12.82 -19.10 10.20
CA GLU A 59 -11.55 -18.55 10.70
C GLU A 59 -10.79 -17.71 9.67
N LEU A 60 -11.20 -17.72 8.39
CA LEU A 60 -10.53 -16.92 7.35
C LEU A 60 -10.57 -15.42 7.65
N GLN A 61 -11.61 -14.93 8.32
CA GLN A 61 -11.71 -13.51 8.67
C GLN A 61 -10.60 -13.05 9.62
N LYS A 62 -9.99 -13.98 10.36
CA LYS A 62 -8.86 -13.70 11.27
C LYS A 62 -7.50 -13.87 10.57
N HIS A 63 -7.48 -14.34 9.33
CA HIS A 63 -6.26 -14.55 8.58
C HIS A 63 -5.52 -13.23 8.37
N GLN A 64 -4.19 -13.23 8.53
CA GLN A 64 -3.35 -12.04 8.48
C GLN A 64 -3.60 -11.17 7.23
N LYS A 65 -3.74 -11.81 6.06
CA LYS A 65 -4.02 -11.12 4.79
C LYS A 65 -5.39 -10.41 4.77
N VAL A 66 -6.41 -11.01 5.39
CA VAL A 66 -7.77 -10.44 5.46
C VAL A 66 -7.80 -9.28 6.46
N VAL A 67 -7.15 -9.44 7.61
CA VAL A 67 -7.03 -8.38 8.62
C VAL A 67 -6.30 -7.17 8.03
N ALA A 68 -5.14 -7.39 7.40
CA ALA A 68 -4.37 -6.31 6.77
C ALA A 68 -5.17 -5.58 5.67
N PHE A 69 -5.96 -6.31 4.89
CA PHE A 69 -6.85 -5.71 3.90
C PHE A 69 -7.93 -4.84 4.56
N ASN A 70 -8.62 -5.37 5.57
CA ASN A 70 -9.66 -4.65 6.29
C ASN A 70 -9.12 -3.39 6.98
N ASP A 71 -7.93 -3.46 7.57
CA ASP A 71 -7.27 -2.30 8.19
C ASP A 71 -6.91 -1.24 7.14
N SER A 72 -6.44 -1.65 5.96
CA SER A 72 -6.16 -0.73 4.85
C SER A 72 -7.43 -0.01 4.36
N ILE A 73 -8.58 -0.69 4.35
CA ILE A 73 -9.87 -0.10 3.97
C ILE A 73 -10.33 0.90 5.03
N LYS A 74 -10.28 0.54 6.32
CA LYS A 74 -10.65 1.43 7.43
C LYS A 74 -9.81 2.71 7.43
N ASN A 75 -8.49 2.58 7.32
CA ASN A 75 -7.58 3.72 7.30
C ASN A 75 -7.84 4.66 6.11
N SER A 76 -8.27 4.12 4.97
CA SER A 76 -8.62 4.90 3.79
C SER A 76 -9.95 5.63 3.95
N ALA A 77 -10.94 5.02 4.61
CA ALA A 77 -12.22 5.65 4.94
C ALA A 77 -12.05 6.84 5.91
N ASP A 78 -11.16 6.71 6.89
CA ASP A 78 -10.87 7.79 7.85
C ASP A 78 -10.17 9.01 7.23
N GLN A 79 -9.35 8.79 6.18
CA GLN A 79 -8.74 9.89 5.43
C GLN A 79 -9.74 10.66 4.56
N GLY A 80 -10.70 9.96 3.95
CA GLY A 80 -11.79 10.60 3.19
C GLY A 80 -12.69 11.46 4.07
N ASN A 81 -12.93 11.04 5.31
CA ASN A 81 -13.77 11.78 6.25
C ASN A 81 -13.07 13.03 6.84
N LYS A 82 -11.74 13.00 7.00
CA LYS A 82 -10.96 14.19 7.40
C LYS A 82 -10.95 15.27 6.30
N GLN A 83 -10.79 14.88 5.04
CA GLN A 83 -10.90 15.84 3.92
C GLN A 83 -12.31 16.41 3.76
N ALA A 84 -13.36 15.62 4.04
CA ALA A 84 -14.74 16.11 3.99
C ALA A 84 -15.05 17.10 5.12
N ARG A 85 -14.47 16.92 6.32
CA ARG A 85 -14.68 17.83 7.46
C ARG A 85 -13.87 19.12 7.36
N GLU A 86 -12.65 19.07 6.85
CA GLU A 86 -11.85 20.28 6.57
C GLU A 86 -12.52 21.16 5.49
N ASN A 87 -13.22 20.56 4.51
CA ASN A 87 -14.00 21.31 3.52
C ASN A 87 -15.34 21.87 4.05
N MET A 88 -15.89 21.36 5.16
CA MET A 88 -17.18 21.85 5.71
C MET A 88 -17.01 23.02 6.68
N GLU A 89 -15.83 23.23 7.27
CA GLU A 89 -15.58 24.36 8.19
C GLU A 89 -15.25 25.68 7.47
N GLU A 90 -15.05 25.67 6.13
CA GLU A 90 -14.87 26.87 5.29
C GLU A 90 -16.15 27.32 4.55
N LEU A 91 -17.30 26.68 4.79
CA LEU A 91 -18.52 26.83 3.97
C LEU A 91 -19.61 27.74 4.60
N ASP A 92 -19.24 28.75 5.39
CA ASP A 92 -20.19 29.74 5.95
C ASP A 92 -20.05 31.15 5.32
N GLU A 93 -19.37 31.26 4.18
CA GLU A 93 -19.39 32.44 3.31
C GLU A 93 -19.83 32.02 1.91
N ASP A 94 -20.68 32.82 1.25
CA ASP A 94 -21.32 32.57 -0.05
C ASP A 94 -20.33 32.19 -1.19
N ILE A 95 -19.86 30.94 -1.21
CA ILE A 95 -18.89 30.44 -2.18
C ILE A 95 -19.63 29.69 -3.30
N ALA A 96 -19.51 30.23 -4.52
CA ALA A 96 -19.84 29.50 -5.74
C ALA A 96 -19.01 28.21 -5.80
N VAL A 97 -19.68 27.07 -6.01
CA VAL A 97 -19.04 25.76 -6.18
C VAL A 97 -18.14 25.79 -7.42
N THR A 98 -16.88 26.14 -7.22
CA THR A 98 -15.84 25.96 -8.22
C THR A 98 -15.25 24.57 -8.01
N GLN A 99 -15.18 23.78 -9.08
CA GLN A 99 -14.47 22.51 -9.05
C GLN A 99 -13.01 22.82 -8.70
N THR A 100 -12.55 22.44 -7.50
CA THR A 100 -11.13 22.51 -7.15
C THR A 100 -10.34 21.68 -8.17
N GLN A 101 -9.67 22.35 -9.10
CA GLN A 101 -8.72 21.71 -9.99
C GLN A 101 -7.49 21.34 -9.15
N ASP A 102 -7.27 20.04 -8.94
CA ASP A 102 -6.05 19.56 -8.31
C ASP A 102 -4.84 19.99 -9.18
N ASN A 103 -3.97 20.86 -8.66
CA ASN A 103 -2.76 21.24 -9.37
C ASN A 103 -1.75 20.09 -9.36
N PHE A 104 -1.54 19.46 -10.52
CA PHE A 104 -0.60 18.34 -10.70
C PHE A 104 0.82 18.78 -11.05
N THR A 105 1.04 20.07 -11.29
CA THR A 105 2.32 20.60 -11.71
C THR A 105 3.29 20.71 -10.55
N CYS A 106 4.49 20.15 -10.72
CA CYS A 106 5.57 20.25 -9.75
C CYS A 106 6.10 21.69 -9.70
N PRO A 107 6.21 22.34 -8.52
CA PRO A 107 6.71 23.71 -8.42
C PRO A 107 8.20 23.83 -8.79
N LEU A 108 8.94 22.71 -8.82
CA LEU A 108 10.35 22.68 -9.22
C LEU A 108 10.57 22.51 -10.71
N THR A 109 9.86 21.57 -11.33
CA THR A 109 10.10 21.18 -12.72
C THR A 109 9.11 21.84 -13.68
N GLN A 110 8.03 22.43 -13.17
CA GLN A 110 6.97 23.06 -13.96
C GLN A 110 6.32 22.09 -14.96
N VAL A 111 6.38 20.79 -14.66
CA VAL A 111 5.70 19.73 -15.40
C VAL A 111 4.90 18.87 -14.42
N ASP A 112 3.95 18.10 -14.94
CA ASP A 112 3.18 17.15 -14.14
C ASP A 112 4.08 16.21 -13.37
N MET A 113 3.81 16.07 -12.07
CA MET A 113 4.51 15.11 -11.21
C MET A 113 4.33 13.67 -11.73
N VAL A 114 5.40 12.89 -11.71
CA VAL A 114 5.37 11.46 -12.06
C VAL A 114 5.29 10.63 -10.77
N ASN A 115 6.15 10.97 -9.82
CA ASN A 115 6.20 10.36 -8.49
C ASN A 115 6.01 11.45 -7.44
N PRO A 116 4.76 11.86 -7.14
CA PRO A 116 4.52 12.92 -6.18
C PRO A 116 4.91 12.49 -4.77
N VAL A 117 5.65 13.35 -4.07
CA VAL A 117 5.97 13.24 -2.64
C VAL A 117 5.45 14.47 -1.91
N LYS A 118 4.93 14.26 -0.70
CA LYS A 118 4.44 15.30 0.21
C LYS A 118 5.49 15.57 1.29
N ASN A 119 5.79 16.83 1.56
CA ASN A 119 6.59 17.20 2.72
C ASN A 119 5.72 17.26 3.98
N LYS A 120 6.04 16.47 5.00
CA LYS A 120 5.25 16.39 6.24
C LYS A 120 5.26 17.66 7.11
N LYS A 121 6.20 18.59 6.89
CA LYS A 121 6.31 19.85 7.65
C LYS A 121 5.45 20.98 7.05
N CYS A 122 5.32 21.04 5.73
CA CYS A 122 4.61 22.13 5.04
C CYS A 122 3.49 21.67 4.10
N ASN A 123 3.24 20.36 4.00
CA ASN A 123 2.20 19.75 3.17
C ASN A 123 2.28 20.02 1.65
N HIS A 124 3.37 20.62 1.17
CA HIS A 124 3.59 20.84 -0.26
C HIS A 124 4.06 19.58 -0.99
N HIS A 125 3.72 19.50 -2.27
CA HIS A 125 4.00 18.36 -3.14
C HIS A 125 5.06 18.70 -4.18
N TYR A 126 5.90 17.71 -4.49
CA TYR A 126 6.95 17.80 -5.51
C TYR A 126 7.05 16.48 -6.25
N ASP A 127 7.67 16.52 -7.42
CA ASP A 127 8.19 15.29 -8.00
C ASP A 127 9.41 14.78 -7.20
N GLU A 128 9.41 13.50 -6.86
CA GLU A 128 10.39 12.83 -6.01
C GLU A 128 11.83 13.01 -6.51
N GLU A 129 12.08 12.75 -7.79
CA GLU A 129 13.43 12.80 -8.33
C GLU A 129 13.97 14.23 -8.30
N ALA A 130 13.11 15.19 -8.67
CA ALA A 130 13.45 16.60 -8.70
C ALA A 130 13.82 17.15 -7.32
N ILE A 131 13.00 16.87 -6.29
CA ILE A 131 13.28 17.37 -4.94
C ILE A 131 14.51 16.68 -4.33
N GLN A 132 14.71 15.39 -4.57
CA GLN A 132 15.88 14.69 -4.06
C GLN A 132 17.19 15.22 -4.68
N VAL A 133 17.20 15.50 -5.98
CA VAL A 133 18.36 16.13 -6.66
C VAL A 133 18.64 17.51 -6.05
N LEU A 134 17.60 18.31 -5.80
CA LEU A 134 17.76 19.63 -5.18
C LEU A 134 18.36 19.54 -3.77
N ILE A 135 17.85 18.63 -2.93
CA ILE A 135 18.36 18.39 -1.56
C ILE A 135 19.84 18.00 -1.62
N ARG A 136 20.19 17.01 -2.44
CA ARG A 136 21.58 16.54 -2.61
C ARG A 136 22.51 17.68 -3.04
N ARG A 137 22.09 18.50 -4.02
CA ARG A 137 22.85 19.65 -4.51
C ARG A 137 23.05 20.74 -3.46
N LYS A 138 22.06 20.99 -2.59
CA LYS A 138 22.19 21.98 -1.51
C LYS A 138 23.11 21.46 -0.41
N HIS A 139 22.99 20.19 -0.05
CA HIS A 139 23.85 19.54 0.94
C HIS A 139 25.32 19.52 0.50
N SER A 140 25.62 19.25 -0.78
CA SER A 140 27.00 19.31 -1.28
C SER A 140 27.61 20.73 -1.20
N GLN A 141 26.77 21.76 -1.23
CA GLN A 141 27.16 23.16 -1.02
C GLN A 141 27.16 23.59 0.45
N LYS A 142 26.98 22.65 1.40
CA LYS A 142 26.80 22.93 2.84
C LYS A 142 25.66 23.91 3.13
N LYS A 143 24.60 23.89 2.32
CA LYS A 143 23.40 24.74 2.45
C LYS A 143 22.16 23.89 2.74
N LYS A 144 21.21 24.48 3.48
CA LYS A 144 19.88 23.89 3.71
C LYS A 144 19.03 23.99 2.45
N CYS A 145 18.22 22.97 2.18
CA CYS A 145 17.26 23.00 1.09
C CYS A 145 15.97 23.70 1.56
N ARG A 146 15.65 24.86 0.98
CA ARG A 146 14.37 25.52 1.24
C ARG A 146 13.25 24.87 0.44
N CYS A 147 12.03 24.97 0.94
CA CYS A 147 10.83 24.62 0.19
C CYS A 147 10.79 25.36 -1.15
N PRO A 148 10.58 24.65 -2.27
CA PRO A 148 10.43 25.25 -3.60
C PRO A 148 9.18 26.11 -3.80
N VAL A 149 8.13 25.90 -3.00
CA VAL A 149 6.90 26.70 -3.11
C VAL A 149 7.16 28.11 -2.59
N VAL A 150 6.85 29.10 -3.45
CA VAL A 150 7.03 30.52 -3.14
C VAL A 150 6.22 30.89 -1.90
N GLY A 151 6.83 31.66 -0.99
CA GLY A 151 6.19 32.09 0.26
C GLY A 151 6.18 31.05 1.38
N CYS A 152 6.62 29.81 1.12
CA CYS A 152 6.67 28.80 2.17
C CYS A 152 7.81 29.05 3.18
N GLY A 153 7.48 29.06 4.47
CA GLY A 153 8.46 29.27 5.56
C GLY A 153 9.39 28.09 5.84
N ASN A 154 9.11 26.88 5.31
CA ASN A 154 9.96 25.71 5.53
C ASN A 154 11.33 25.87 4.84
N SER A 155 12.36 26.15 5.63
CA SER A 155 13.72 26.43 5.14
C SER A 155 14.68 25.24 5.15
N ASP A 156 14.23 24.08 5.65
CA ASP A 156 15.10 22.91 5.88
C ASP A 156 14.36 21.61 5.56
N VAL A 157 14.20 21.39 4.25
CA VAL A 157 13.61 20.19 3.66
C VAL A 157 14.68 19.10 3.59
N THR A 158 14.43 17.97 4.24
CA THR A 158 15.28 16.78 4.19
C THR A 158 14.56 15.61 3.54
N THR A 159 15.30 14.59 3.09
CA THR A 159 14.72 13.37 2.50
C THR A 159 13.77 12.67 3.46
N SER A 160 14.06 12.71 4.77
CA SER A 160 13.22 12.14 5.83
C SER A 160 11.88 12.87 6.04
N ASP A 161 11.72 14.07 5.47
CA ASP A 161 10.46 14.81 5.50
C ASP A 161 9.51 14.42 4.36
N LEU A 162 10.03 13.74 3.34
CA LEU A 162 9.29 13.41 2.14
C LEU A 162 8.61 12.05 2.29
N VAL A 163 7.30 12.05 2.05
CA VAL A 163 6.46 10.85 2.08
C VAL A 163 5.81 10.69 0.71
N PRO A 164 5.89 9.51 0.06
CA PRO A 164 5.19 9.26 -1.20
C PRO A 164 3.67 9.51 -1.09
N ASP A 165 3.11 10.27 -2.02
CA ASP A 165 1.67 10.51 -2.07
C ASP A 165 1.01 9.63 -3.14
N GLN A 166 0.59 8.44 -2.71
CA GLN A 166 -0.05 7.48 -3.61
C GLN A 166 -1.44 7.93 -4.08
N MET A 167 -2.12 8.79 -3.31
CA MET A 167 -3.43 9.30 -3.66
C MET A 167 -3.31 10.33 -4.79
N LEU A 168 -2.41 11.30 -4.65
CA LEU A 168 -2.11 12.28 -5.69
C LEU A 168 -1.58 11.61 -6.96
N ARG A 169 -0.72 10.59 -6.81
CA ARG A 169 -0.24 9.80 -7.96
C ARG A 169 -1.38 9.17 -8.75
N ARG A 170 -2.37 8.56 -8.06
CA ARG A 170 -3.56 7.97 -8.70
C ARG A 170 -4.45 9.02 -9.37
N LYS A 171 -4.60 10.20 -8.77
CA LYS A 171 -5.32 11.33 -9.36
C LYS A 171 -4.67 11.79 -10.67
N ILE A 172 -3.36 12.02 -10.67
CA ILE A 172 -2.59 12.38 -11.88
C ILE A 172 -2.75 11.34 -12.98
N GLN A 173 -2.61 10.06 -12.65
CA GLN A 173 -2.76 8.98 -13.64
C GLN A 173 -4.17 8.91 -14.21
N SER A 174 -5.19 9.12 -13.37
CA SER A 174 -6.60 9.16 -13.81
C SER A 174 -6.86 10.32 -14.75
N ALA A 175 -6.36 11.52 -14.43
CA ALA A 175 -6.47 12.69 -15.30
C ALA A 175 -5.79 12.48 -16.66
N LYS A 176 -4.57 11.91 -16.68
CA LYS A 176 -3.87 11.57 -17.93
C LYS A 176 -4.66 10.60 -18.81
N ARG A 177 -5.34 9.60 -18.22
CA ARG A 177 -6.20 8.65 -18.95
C ARG A 177 -7.46 9.28 -19.52
N GLN A 178 -8.02 10.29 -18.84
CA GLN A 178 -9.17 11.03 -19.35
C GLN A 178 -8.78 11.92 -20.52
N ASN A 179 -7.65 12.63 -20.40
CA ASN A 179 -7.15 13.53 -21.44
C ASN A 179 -6.67 12.78 -22.71
N SER A 180 -6.29 11.50 -22.60
CA SER A 180 -5.92 10.67 -23.76
C SER A 180 -7.11 10.11 -24.53
N ARG A 181 -8.34 10.27 -24.04
CA ARG A 181 -9.58 9.77 -24.67
C ARG A 181 -10.34 10.85 -25.45
N THR A 182 -9.96 12.11 -25.26
CA THR A 182 -10.42 13.30 -26.00
C THR A 182 -9.43 13.62 -27.10
#